data_AF-A0A6V7J5N6-F1
#
_entry.id   AF-A0A6V7J5N6-F1
#
_cell.length_a   1.000
_cell.length_b   1.000
_cell.length_c   1.000
_cell.angle_alpha   90.00
_cell.angle_beta   90.00
_cell.angle_gamma   90.00
#
_symmetry.space_group_name_H-M   'P 1'
#
loop_
_entity.id
_entity.type
_entity.pdbx_description
1 polymer ?
#
loop_
_entity_poly.entity_id
_entity_poly.type
_entity_poly.pdbx_seq_one_letter_code
_entity_poly.pdbx_strand_id
1 'polypeptide(L)'
;MALSGSEEAEEEMKLTENDLVMTETNIMLLQYHNLKFIDSLNYIQMPLSAFPKTFGLGEVSKGYFPHLFNRVENQGYVDVMPWKDSFGIRAMSGRDVNMFNEWYAKKIEENYVFNFKRVGTILCGRCWNFTSSGDEV
;
A
#
# COMPACT_ATOMS: atom_id res chain seq x y z
N MET A 1 -12.32 -51.83 -29.84
CA MET A 1 -11.76 -50.71 -30.63
C MET A 1 -11.89 -49.50 -29.73
N ALA A 2 -10.75 -48.98 -29.25
CA ALA A 2 -10.70 -48.01 -28.16
C ALA A 2 -11.37 -46.69 -28.54
N LEU A 3 -12.13 -46.13 -27.60
CA LEU A 3 -12.70 -44.80 -27.66
C LEU A 3 -11.55 -43.79 -27.72
N SER A 4 -11.43 -43.10 -28.84
CA SER A 4 -10.53 -41.97 -29.01
C SER A 4 -10.91 -40.90 -28.01
N GLY A 5 -10.00 -40.60 -27.07
CA GLY A 5 -10.13 -39.48 -26.17
C GLY A 5 -10.30 -38.19 -26.96
N SER A 6 -11.39 -37.48 -26.67
CA SER A 6 -11.47 -36.05 -26.92
C SER A 6 -10.47 -35.38 -25.98
N GLU A 7 -9.30 -35.04 -26.50
CA GLU A 7 -8.43 -34.05 -25.88
C GLU A 7 -9.22 -32.74 -25.83
N GLU A 8 -9.85 -32.48 -24.69
CA GLU A 8 -10.32 -31.16 -24.32
C GLU A 8 -9.07 -30.30 -24.18
N ALA A 9 -8.75 -29.57 -25.24
CA ALA A 9 -7.73 -28.55 -25.21
C ALA A 9 -8.17 -27.48 -24.21
N GLU A 10 -7.51 -27.45 -23.05
CA GLU A 10 -7.46 -26.27 -22.20
C GLU A 10 -6.85 -25.15 -23.05
N GLU A 11 -7.70 -24.36 -23.68
CA GLU A 11 -7.29 -23.17 -24.41
C GLU A 11 -6.78 -22.17 -23.38
N GLU A 12 -5.47 -22.23 -23.09
CA GLU A 12 -4.81 -21.23 -22.27
C GLU A 12 -5.06 -19.87 -22.93
N MET A 13 -5.87 -19.04 -22.28
CA MET A 13 -6.11 -17.66 -22.69
C MET A 13 -4.79 -16.88 -22.59
N LYS A 14 -4.05 -16.82 -23.69
CA LYS A 14 -2.79 -16.08 -23.76
C LYS A 14 -3.09 -14.59 -23.72
N LEU A 15 -2.70 -13.97 -22.60
CA LEU A 15 -2.75 -12.52 -22.48
C LEU A 15 -1.85 -11.86 -23.52
N THR A 16 -2.36 -10.86 -24.23
CA THR A 16 -1.64 -10.04 -25.19
C THR A 16 -0.77 -9.00 -24.48
N GLU A 17 0.06 -8.29 -25.26
CA GLU A 17 0.96 -7.25 -24.75
C GLU A 17 0.20 -6.11 -24.03
N ASN A 18 -1.07 -5.87 -24.39
CA ASN A 18 -1.92 -4.86 -23.78
C ASN A 18 -3.29 -5.46 -23.51
N ASP A 19 -3.58 -5.76 -22.25
CA ASP A 19 -4.83 -6.43 -21.86
C ASP A 19 -5.50 -5.73 -20.68
N LEU A 20 -6.82 -5.80 -20.67
CA LEU A 20 -7.65 -5.31 -19.58
C LEU A 20 -8.64 -6.42 -19.18
N VAL A 21 -8.47 -6.96 -17.97
CA VAL A 21 -9.39 -7.94 -17.38
C VAL A 21 -10.25 -7.24 -16.36
N MET A 22 -11.56 -7.25 -16.60
CA MET A 22 -12.57 -6.66 -15.74
C MET A 22 -13.41 -7.75 -15.09
N THR A 23 -13.91 -7.49 -13.88
CA THR A 23 -15.01 -8.24 -13.27
C THR A 23 -16.04 -7.25 -12.79
N GLU A 24 -17.20 -7.25 -13.46
CA GLU A 24 -18.23 -6.22 -13.30
C GLU A 24 -17.64 -4.81 -13.50
N THR A 25 -17.53 -4.03 -12.43
CA THR A 25 -16.99 -2.66 -12.42
C THR A 25 -15.53 -2.61 -11.99
N ASN A 26 -14.95 -3.72 -11.52
CA ASN A 26 -13.60 -3.76 -10.96
C ASN A 26 -12.57 -4.14 -12.02
N ILE A 27 -11.47 -3.36 -12.09
CA ILE A 27 -10.30 -3.69 -12.92
C ILE A 27 -9.48 -4.73 -12.17
N MET A 28 -9.53 -5.99 -12.61
CA MET A 28 -8.79 -7.08 -11.98
C MET A 28 -7.32 -7.09 -12.40
N LEU A 29 -7.06 -6.80 -13.67
CA LEU A 29 -5.72 -6.71 -14.24
C LEU A 29 -5.71 -5.69 -15.36
N LEU A 30 -4.79 -4.74 -15.28
CA LEU A 30 -4.37 -3.92 -16.42
C LEU A 30 -2.95 -4.32 -16.78
N GLN A 31 -2.74 -4.80 -18.00
CA GLN A 31 -1.45 -5.13 -18.56
C GLN A 31 -1.10 -4.15 -19.66
N TYR A 32 0.10 -3.57 -19.56
CA TYR A 32 0.65 -2.66 -20.55
C TYR A 32 2.13 -2.99 -20.78
N HIS A 33 2.46 -3.52 -21.95
CA HIS A 33 3.75 -4.15 -22.23
C HIS A 33 4.12 -5.20 -21.14
N ASN A 34 5.26 -4.99 -20.48
CA ASN A 34 5.78 -5.86 -19.42
C ASN A 34 5.29 -5.45 -18.02
N LEU A 35 4.36 -4.48 -17.92
CA LEU A 35 3.80 -4.01 -16.66
C LEU A 35 2.43 -4.65 -16.41
N LYS A 36 2.24 -5.15 -15.20
CA LYS A 36 0.95 -5.67 -14.72
C LYS A 36 0.53 -4.89 -13.48
N PHE A 37 -0.63 -4.26 -13.56
CA PHE A 37 -1.27 -3.58 -12.45
C PHE A 37 -2.37 -4.47 -11.89
N ILE A 38 -2.20 -4.89 -10.64
CA ILE A 38 -3.13 -5.72 -9.90
C ILE A 38 -3.44 -4.98 -8.61
N ASP A 39 -4.72 -4.77 -8.30
CA ASP A 39 -5.13 -4.15 -7.05
C ASP A 39 -5.44 -5.21 -5.99
N SER A 40 -4.76 -5.12 -4.86
CA SER A 40 -5.02 -5.95 -3.68
C SER A 40 -6.46 -5.83 -3.15
N LEU A 41 -7.13 -4.67 -3.33
CA LEU A 41 -8.50 -4.45 -2.85
C LEU A 41 -9.53 -5.32 -3.56
N ASN A 42 -9.24 -5.77 -4.79
CA ASN A 42 -10.10 -6.72 -5.50
C ASN A 42 -10.16 -8.09 -4.80
N TYR A 43 -9.12 -8.45 -4.05
CA TYR A 43 -9.00 -9.74 -3.38
C TYR A 43 -9.19 -9.64 -1.86
N ILE A 44 -8.87 -8.49 -1.28
CA ILE A 44 -8.83 -8.25 0.16
C ILE A 44 -9.66 -7.00 0.48
N GLN A 45 -10.96 -7.19 0.66
CA GLN A 45 -11.92 -6.11 0.95
C GLN A 45 -11.93 -5.72 2.44
N MET A 46 -10.77 -5.48 3.02
CA MET A 46 -10.63 -5.07 4.42
C MET A 46 -9.51 -4.04 4.61
N PRO A 47 -9.59 -3.20 5.65
CA PRO A 47 -8.53 -2.25 5.93
C PRO A 47 -7.23 -2.98 6.29
N LEU A 48 -6.11 -2.41 5.85
CA LEU A 48 -4.77 -2.96 6.12
C LEU A 48 -4.45 -3.08 7.63
N SER A 49 -5.13 -2.33 8.51
CA SER A 49 -5.01 -2.48 9.97
C SER A 49 -5.66 -3.77 10.49
N ALA A 50 -6.72 -4.26 9.84
CA ALA A 50 -7.38 -5.52 10.19
C ALA A 50 -6.68 -6.75 9.58
N PHE A 51 -5.89 -6.54 8.52
CA PHE A 51 -5.23 -7.61 7.78
C PHE A 51 -4.47 -8.61 8.69
N PRO A 52 -3.57 -8.18 9.59
CA PRO A 52 -2.79 -9.13 10.38
C PRO A 52 -3.66 -9.98 11.31
N LYS A 53 -4.69 -9.34 11.89
CA LYS A 53 -5.65 -10.04 12.77
C LYS A 53 -6.43 -11.12 12.01
N THR A 54 -6.84 -10.84 10.77
CA THR A 54 -7.59 -11.81 9.95
C THR A 54 -6.75 -13.04 9.60
N PHE A 55 -5.45 -12.87 9.37
CA PHE A 55 -4.53 -13.97 9.01
C PHE A 55 -3.79 -14.59 10.21
N GLY A 56 -4.15 -14.22 11.45
CA GLY A 56 -3.49 -14.74 12.66
C GLY A 56 -2.05 -14.24 12.86
N LEU A 57 -1.65 -13.17 12.16
CA LEU A 57 -0.35 -12.52 12.29
C LEU A 57 -0.40 -11.54 13.48
N GLY A 58 0.01 -12.00 14.66
CA GLY A 58 -0.06 -11.22 15.90
C GLY A 58 1.04 -10.18 16.07
N GLU A 59 2.18 -10.34 15.38
CA GLU A 59 3.39 -9.55 15.64
C GLU A 59 3.49 -8.26 14.80
N VAL A 60 2.81 -8.22 13.65
CA VAL A 60 2.94 -7.12 12.70
C VAL A 60 1.61 -6.41 12.59
N SER A 61 1.57 -5.11 12.93
CA SER A 61 0.40 -4.27 12.73
C SER A 61 0.73 -3.10 11.82
N LYS A 62 -0.27 -2.57 11.11
CA LYS A 62 -0.11 -1.37 10.29
C LYS A 62 0.32 -0.20 11.18
N GLY A 63 1.48 0.40 10.88
CA GLY A 63 1.94 1.62 11.56
C GLY A 63 1.16 2.87 11.14
N TYR A 64 1.35 3.96 11.88
CA TYR A 64 0.77 5.27 11.56
C TYR A 64 1.73 6.08 10.70
N PHE A 65 1.20 6.72 9.65
CA PHE A 65 1.97 7.56 8.72
C PHE A 65 1.36 8.96 8.63
N PRO A 66 2.18 10.04 8.63
CA PRO A 66 1.68 11.40 8.55
C PRO A 66 1.31 11.76 7.11
N HIS A 67 0.12 11.36 6.68
CA HIS A 67 -0.36 11.53 5.30
C HIS A 67 -0.31 12.97 4.80
N LEU A 68 -0.69 13.95 5.64
CA LEU A 68 -0.72 15.37 5.25
C LEU A 68 0.68 16.00 5.24
N PHE A 69 1.68 15.30 5.77
CA PHE A 69 3.08 15.71 5.77
C PHE A 69 3.79 15.35 4.46
N ASN A 70 3.19 14.48 3.64
CA ASN A 70 3.72 14.07 2.35
C ASN A 70 3.62 15.17 1.30
N ARG A 71 4.57 16.12 1.36
CA ARG A 71 4.73 17.23 0.44
C ARG A 71 6.19 17.34 0.01
N VAL A 72 6.43 17.93 -1.16
CA VAL A 72 7.77 18.06 -1.77
C VAL A 72 8.74 18.77 -0.82
N GLU A 73 8.27 19.78 -0.10
CA GLU A 73 9.08 20.58 0.82
C GLU A 73 9.53 19.77 2.05
N ASN A 74 8.74 18.78 2.45
CA ASN A 74 9.00 17.93 3.61
C ASN A 74 9.82 16.68 3.25
N GLN A 75 10.16 16.48 1.97
CA GLN A 75 10.95 15.35 1.50
C GLN A 75 12.32 15.28 2.18
N GLY A 76 12.86 16.42 2.60
CA GLY A 76 14.13 16.55 3.33
C GLY A 76 14.07 16.25 4.83
N TYR A 77 12.89 16.03 5.40
CA TYR A 77 12.68 16.14 6.84
C TYR A 77 13.30 14.98 7.64
N VAL A 78 14.17 15.34 8.59
CA VAL A 78 14.78 14.43 9.57
C VAL A 78 14.83 15.15 10.91
N ASP A 79 13.79 15.02 11.71
CA ASP A 79 13.69 15.68 13.01
C ASP A 79 12.70 14.94 13.91
N VAL A 80 12.18 15.59 14.95
CA VAL A 80 11.15 15.07 15.86
C VAL A 80 9.87 14.62 15.14
N MET A 81 8.99 13.92 15.86
CA MET A 81 7.71 13.49 15.32
C MET A 81 6.87 14.67 14.78
N PRO A 82 6.29 14.54 13.57
CA PRO A 82 5.38 15.54 13.01
C PRO A 82 4.16 15.79 13.88
N TRP A 83 3.54 16.97 13.73
CA TRP A 83 2.35 17.31 14.51
C TRP A 83 1.21 16.31 14.29
N LYS A 84 0.44 16.04 15.34
CA LYS A 84 -0.63 15.05 15.37
C LYS A 84 -1.63 15.18 14.20
N ASP A 85 -2.05 16.39 13.84
CA ASP A 85 -3.03 16.56 12.76
C ASP A 85 -2.51 16.08 11.40
N SER A 86 -1.19 16.02 11.20
CA SER A 86 -0.61 15.51 9.95
C SER A 86 -0.93 14.04 9.67
N PHE A 87 -1.34 13.29 10.70
CA PHE A 87 -1.74 11.89 10.62
C PHE A 87 -3.21 11.68 10.22
N GLY A 88 -3.99 12.76 10.05
CA GLY A 88 -5.39 12.65 9.63
C GLY A 88 -6.32 12.13 10.73
N ILE A 89 -6.02 12.44 11.99
CA ILE A 89 -6.78 12.00 13.19
C ILE A 89 -8.29 12.29 13.07
N ARG A 90 -8.65 13.38 12.39
CA ARG A 90 -10.05 13.78 12.17
C ARG A 90 -10.89 12.73 11.42
N ALA A 91 -10.27 11.86 10.63
CA ALA A 91 -10.95 10.80 9.89
C ALA A 91 -10.96 9.45 10.64
N MET A 92 -10.31 9.36 11.81
CA MET A 92 -10.19 8.12 12.57
C MET A 92 -11.40 7.90 13.49
N SER A 93 -11.72 6.64 13.79
CA SER A 93 -12.72 6.31 14.81
C SER A 93 -12.20 6.63 16.21
N GLY A 94 -13.08 6.86 17.19
CA GLY A 94 -12.66 7.16 18.56
C GLY A 94 -11.73 6.10 19.19
N ARG A 95 -11.91 4.82 18.83
CA ARG A 95 -11.00 3.74 19.26
C ARG A 95 -9.62 3.87 18.63
N ASP A 96 -9.55 4.14 17.32
CA ASP A 96 -8.28 4.29 16.60
C ASP A 96 -7.51 5.53 17.05
N VAL A 97 -8.21 6.60 17.41
CA VAL A 97 -7.61 7.82 17.98
C VAL A 97 -6.92 7.54 19.32
N ASN A 98 -7.52 6.72 20.18
CA ASN A 98 -6.90 6.33 21.45
C ASN A 98 -5.62 5.53 21.23
N MET A 99 -5.68 4.50 20.37
CA MET A 99 -4.51 3.70 19.99
C MET A 99 -3.40 4.56 19.36
N PHE A 100 -3.78 5.52 18.52
CA PHE A 100 -2.84 6.48 17.94
C PHE A 100 -2.17 7.34 19.01
N ASN A 101 -2.94 7.87 19.97
CA ASN A 101 -2.41 8.73 21.02
C ASN A 101 -1.41 8.00 21.93
N GLU A 102 -1.70 6.75 22.28
CA GLU A 102 -0.78 5.88 23.03
C GLU A 102 0.50 5.63 22.24
N TRP A 103 0.39 5.27 20.97
CA TRP A 103 1.53 5.07 20.09
C TRP A 103 2.37 6.34 19.92
N TYR A 104 1.72 7.50 19.73
CA TYR A 104 2.39 8.78 19.55
C TYR A 104 3.13 9.20 20.83
N ALA A 105 2.50 9.06 22.00
CA ALA A 105 3.12 9.36 23.29
C ALA A 105 4.38 8.53 23.51
N LYS A 106 4.31 7.21 23.23
CA LYS A 106 5.46 6.31 23.30
C LYS A 106 6.60 6.74 22.38
N LYS A 107 6.29 7.17 21.15
CA LYS A 107 7.32 7.66 20.20
C LYS A 107 8.01 8.93 20.66
N ILE A 108 7.28 9.83 21.30
CA ILE A 108 7.85 11.04 21.90
C ILE A 108 8.75 10.67 23.09
N GLU A 109 8.31 9.76 23.96
CA GLU A 109 9.11 9.29 25.11
C GLU A 109 10.40 8.57 24.68
N GLU A 110 10.35 7.81 23.59
CA GLU A 110 11.51 7.17 22.96
C GLU A 110 12.47 8.16 22.28
N ASN A 111 12.18 9.47 22.25
CA ASN A 111 12.90 10.48 21.46
C ASN A 111 13.09 10.04 20.00
N TYR A 112 12.04 9.46 19.40
CA TYR A 112 12.10 8.91 18.06
C TYR A 112 12.32 10.02 17.02
N VAL A 113 13.39 9.89 16.23
CA VAL A 113 13.68 10.77 15.09
C VAL A 113 12.94 10.26 13.86
N PHE A 114 12.01 11.08 13.36
CA PHE A 114 11.26 10.81 12.16
C PHE A 114 12.05 11.25 10.91
N ASN A 115 12.45 10.28 10.10
CA ASN A 115 13.14 10.49 8.84
C ASN A 115 12.22 10.18 7.66
N PHE A 116 11.74 11.22 6.98
CA PHE A 116 10.73 11.07 5.92
C PHE A 116 11.28 10.31 4.70
N LYS A 117 12.53 10.61 4.28
CA LYS A 117 13.22 9.90 3.18
C LYS A 117 13.34 8.41 3.43
N ARG A 118 13.71 8.05 4.66
CA ARG A 118 13.89 6.65 5.04
C ARG A 118 12.56 5.90 4.99
N VAL A 119 11.48 6.50 5.47
CA VAL A 119 10.15 5.88 5.44
C VAL A 119 9.68 5.67 3.99
N GLY A 120 9.86 6.66 3.12
CA GLY A 120 9.53 6.55 1.69
C GLY A 120 10.28 5.42 0.98
N THR A 121 11.58 5.29 1.28
CA THR A 121 12.43 4.22 0.73
C THR A 121 12.01 2.82 1.19
N ILE A 122 11.56 2.68 2.45
CA ILE A 122 11.11 1.40 3.01
C ILE A 122 9.75 0.96 2.43
N LEU A 123 8.83 1.91 2.19
CA LEU A 123 7.49 1.60 1.69
C LEU A 123 7.50 1.16 0.22
N CYS A 124 8.25 1.85 -0.63
CA CYS A 124 8.52 1.42 -2.01
C CYS A 124 9.77 2.16 -2.53
N GLY A 125 10.95 1.56 -2.39
CA GLY A 125 12.22 2.17 -2.82
C GLY A 125 12.29 2.55 -4.30
N ARG A 126 11.52 1.86 -5.16
CA ARG A 126 11.44 2.17 -6.60
C ARG A 126 10.46 3.30 -6.91
N CYS A 127 9.33 3.37 -6.21
CA CYS A 127 8.29 4.39 -6.40
C CYS A 127 8.73 5.75 -5.84
N TRP A 128 9.48 5.76 -4.75
CA TRP A 128 9.96 6.98 -4.11
C TRP A 128 10.92 7.80 -4.98
N ASN A 129 11.78 7.10 -5.72
CA ASN A 129 12.69 7.74 -6.66
C ASN A 129 11.90 8.38 -7.82
N PHE A 130 10.79 7.77 -8.25
CA PHE A 130 9.92 8.31 -9.30
C PHE A 130 9.27 9.64 -8.89
N THR A 131 8.83 9.76 -7.63
CA THR A 131 8.26 11.02 -7.10
C THR A 131 9.29 12.10 -6.84
N SER A 132 10.58 11.74 -6.70
CA SER A 132 11.67 12.71 -6.48
C SER A 132 12.32 13.19 -7.79
N SER A 133 12.07 12.48 -8.90
CA SER A 133 12.57 12.81 -10.24
C SER A 133 11.57 13.57 -11.12
N GLY A 134 10.36 13.82 -10.63
CA GLY A 134 9.33 14.55 -11.37
C GLY A 134 9.36 16.03 -11.02
N ASP A 135 10.30 16.78 -11.60
CA ASP A 135 10.26 18.24 -11.81
C ASP A 135 11.48 18.68 -12.67
N GLU A 136 11.66 18.08 -13.85
CA GLU A 136 12.38 18.70 -14.99
C GLU A 136 11.73 18.22 -16.29
N VAL A 137 10.58 18.81 -16.64
CA VAL A 137 10.05 18.94 -18.01
C VAL A 137 9.59 20.37 -18.19
#